data_AF-A0AAN6YQU3-F1
#
_entry.id   AF-A0AAN6YQU3-F1
#
_cell.length_a   1.000
_cell.length_b   1.000
_cell.length_c   1.000
_cell.angle_alpha   90.00
_cell.angle_beta   90.00
_cell.angle_gamma   90.00
#
_symmetry.space_group_name_H-M   'P 1'
#
loop_
_entity.id
_entity.type
_entity.pdbx_description
1 polymer ?
#
loop_
_entity_poly.entity_id
_entity_poly.type
_entity_poly.pdbx_seq_one_letter_code
_entity_poly.pdbx_strand_id
1 'polypeptide(L)'
;MTDERQAKLYPQYCFHLSPTINRWCHIRIADILALTSHPGFLGQDIYFHLNHPIKWVRIAGVVIAVDEREGKHIYTVDDSSGAIIECVVVVAPRLGPGTTARKGTTTSNAKDAQPLPVVDAPIDIGHTIDIKGSLSTWWEKRQIRAEKIVHLHSTEQEVLFWEKVTLLRREVLSKPWVLGRREVRRCRREYEGSHSRRLTKARDSFKTDQGRIDTAKADLGRSKAQGSHEGKALPRSYSRETGLERKATKRVMGLMPVAARNKTLGL
;
A
#
# COMPACT_ATOMS: atom_id res chain seq x y z
N MET A 1 43.04 -3.74 -15.16
CA MET A 1 42.00 -3.99 -16.17
C MET A 1 40.67 -3.59 -15.58
N THR A 2 40.04 -2.52 -16.06
CA THR A 2 38.68 -2.16 -15.67
C THR A 2 37.71 -3.10 -16.36
N ASP A 3 36.74 -3.65 -15.61
CA ASP A 3 35.78 -4.62 -16.14
C ASP A 3 34.81 -3.97 -17.13
N GLU A 4 35.10 -4.11 -18.42
CA GLU A 4 34.26 -3.59 -19.52
C GLU A 4 32.92 -4.35 -19.67
N ARG A 5 32.70 -5.42 -18.90
CA ARG A 5 31.49 -6.26 -19.01
C ARG A 5 30.33 -5.80 -18.11
N GLN A 6 30.58 -4.96 -17.11
CA GLN A 6 29.52 -4.50 -16.22
C GLN A 6 28.67 -3.39 -16.85
N ALA A 7 27.49 -3.75 -17.34
CA ALA A 7 26.53 -2.81 -17.93
C ALA A 7 26.20 -1.68 -16.94
N LYS A 8 26.38 -0.42 -17.39
CA LYS A 8 26.22 0.76 -16.53
C LYS A 8 24.79 0.92 -16.02
N LEU A 9 24.62 1.00 -14.70
CA LEU A 9 23.37 1.41 -14.07
C LEU A 9 23.10 2.90 -14.31
N TYR A 10 21.86 3.23 -14.66
CA TYR A 10 21.39 4.61 -14.77
C TYR A 10 20.75 5.07 -13.45
N PRO A 11 20.79 6.37 -13.12
CA PRO A 11 20.06 6.91 -11.97
C PRO A 11 18.55 6.74 -12.11
N GLN A 12 17.83 6.67 -10.99
CA GLN A 12 16.37 6.47 -10.97
C GLN A 12 15.60 7.48 -11.82
N TYR A 13 16.06 8.73 -11.92
CA TYR A 13 15.42 9.74 -12.77
C TYR A 13 15.43 9.40 -14.26
N CYS A 14 16.28 8.48 -14.72
CA CYS A 14 16.28 7.97 -16.09
C CYS A 14 15.35 6.76 -16.30
N PHE A 15 14.84 6.13 -15.23
CA PHE A 15 14.14 4.84 -15.33
C PHE A 15 12.90 4.89 -16.21
N HIS A 16 12.20 6.02 -16.31
CA HIS A 16 11.04 6.18 -17.18
C HIS A 16 11.35 5.96 -18.69
N LEU A 17 12.62 5.95 -19.10
CA LEU A 17 13.08 5.58 -20.44
C LEU A 17 13.48 4.09 -20.57
N SER A 18 13.40 3.31 -19.50
CA SER A 18 13.67 1.87 -19.52
C SER A 18 12.51 1.12 -20.19
N PRO A 19 12.79 0.16 -21.07
CA PRO A 19 11.76 -0.71 -21.64
C PRO A 19 11.08 -1.62 -20.61
N THR A 20 11.59 -1.73 -19.38
CA THR A 20 11.10 -2.68 -18.35
C THR A 20 10.38 -2.04 -17.16
N ILE A 21 10.68 -0.80 -16.76
CA ILE A 21 10.26 -0.30 -15.43
C ILE A 21 8.74 -0.14 -15.26
N ASN A 22 8.03 0.17 -16.35
CA ASN A 22 6.59 0.47 -16.36
C ASN A 22 5.80 -0.56 -17.18
N ARG A 23 6.31 -1.80 -17.28
CA ARG A 23 5.69 -2.87 -18.08
C ARG A 23 5.66 -4.18 -17.30
N TRP A 24 4.60 -4.95 -17.53
CA TRP A 24 4.48 -6.35 -17.13
C TRP A 24 5.53 -7.20 -17.87
N CYS A 25 6.71 -7.35 -17.27
CA CYS A 25 7.80 -8.12 -17.84
C CYS A 25 7.44 -9.61 -17.80
N HIS A 26 7.14 -10.21 -18.95
CA HIS A 26 6.91 -11.65 -19.06
C HIS A 26 8.26 -12.33 -18.91
N ILE A 27 8.49 -12.99 -17.79
CA ILE A 27 9.82 -13.47 -17.37
C ILE A 27 9.68 -14.82 -16.66
N ARG A 28 10.72 -15.65 -16.72
CA ARG A 28 10.74 -16.94 -16.01
C ARG A 28 11.05 -16.76 -14.54
N ILE A 29 10.59 -17.67 -13.69
CA ILE A 29 10.85 -17.66 -12.25
C ILE A 29 12.35 -17.75 -11.96
N ALA A 30 13.08 -18.65 -12.63
CA ALA A 30 14.54 -18.75 -12.48
C ALA A 30 15.26 -17.43 -12.84
N ASP A 31 14.77 -16.70 -13.85
CA ASP A 31 15.32 -15.39 -14.22
C ASP A 31 14.97 -14.29 -13.19
N ILE A 32 13.83 -14.39 -12.48
CA ILE A 32 13.48 -13.52 -11.34
C ILE A 32 14.42 -13.77 -10.15
N LEU A 33 14.70 -15.03 -9.83
CA LEU A 33 15.62 -15.37 -8.73
C LEU A 33 17.08 -15.00 -9.07
N ALA A 34 17.44 -14.98 -10.36
CA ALA A 34 18.76 -14.55 -10.84
C ALA A 34 18.96 -13.03 -10.95
N LEU A 35 17.94 -12.19 -10.72
CA LEU A 35 18.11 -10.72 -10.75
C LEU A 35 19.13 -10.24 -9.69
N THR A 36 19.76 -9.10 -9.92
CA THR A 36 20.66 -8.45 -8.95
C THR A 36 19.95 -7.36 -8.16
N SER A 37 20.38 -7.15 -6.92
CA SER A 37 20.05 -6.00 -6.09
C SER A 37 21.28 -5.08 -6.02
N HIS A 38 21.08 -3.76 -5.96
CA HIS A 38 22.20 -2.80 -5.88
C HIS A 38 21.99 -1.79 -4.74
N PRO A 39 23.04 -1.42 -3.97
CA PRO A 39 22.92 -0.57 -2.78
C PRO A 39 22.14 0.73 -2.97
N GLY A 40 22.30 1.40 -4.12
CA GLY A 40 21.59 2.65 -4.44
C GLY A 40 20.07 2.53 -4.67
N PHE A 41 19.51 1.31 -4.65
CA PHE A 41 18.10 1.03 -4.91
C PHE A 41 17.44 0.12 -3.85
N LEU A 42 18.12 -0.12 -2.73
CA LEU A 42 17.57 -0.91 -1.62
C LEU A 42 16.30 -0.27 -1.06
N GLY A 43 15.35 -1.12 -0.63
CA GLY A 43 14.04 -0.70 -0.10
C GLY A 43 13.05 -0.15 -1.14
N GLN A 44 13.38 -0.16 -2.43
CA GLN A 44 12.49 0.35 -3.50
C GLN A 44 11.72 -0.75 -4.26
N ASP A 45 12.00 -2.02 -3.95
CA ASP A 45 11.54 -3.20 -4.70
C ASP A 45 11.85 -3.13 -6.21
N ILE A 46 13.08 -2.70 -6.53
CA ILE A 46 13.61 -2.66 -7.90
C ILE A 46 14.86 -3.54 -7.96
N TYR A 47 14.85 -4.49 -8.88
CA TYR A 47 15.90 -5.48 -9.12
C TYR A 47 16.36 -5.35 -10.57
N PHE A 48 17.47 -5.98 -10.95
CA PHE A 48 18.11 -5.72 -12.24
C PHE A 48 18.43 -7.01 -13.00
N HIS A 49 18.12 -7.00 -14.30
CA HIS A 49 18.67 -7.97 -15.26
C HIS A 49 19.67 -7.22 -16.14
N LEU A 50 20.96 -7.57 -16.08
CA LEU A 50 22.05 -6.69 -16.52
C LEU A 50 21.92 -5.32 -15.85
N ASN A 51 21.52 -4.29 -16.61
CA ASN A 51 21.22 -2.94 -16.11
C ASN A 51 19.76 -2.50 -16.36
N HIS A 52 18.86 -3.40 -16.79
CA HIS A 52 17.43 -3.13 -16.92
C HIS A 52 16.76 -3.15 -15.54
N PRO A 53 16.16 -2.05 -15.05
CA PRO A 53 15.43 -2.04 -13.79
C PRO A 53 14.07 -2.73 -13.94
N ILE A 54 13.84 -3.80 -13.19
CA ILE A 54 12.63 -4.61 -13.18
C ILE A 54 11.94 -4.44 -11.81
N LYS A 55 10.65 -4.11 -11.87
CA LYS A 55 9.75 -3.99 -10.71
C LYS A 55 8.48 -4.80 -10.89
N TRP A 56 7.90 -4.74 -12.08
CA TRP A 56 6.66 -5.40 -12.44
C TRP A 56 6.94 -6.64 -13.28
N VAL A 57 6.50 -7.79 -12.78
CA VAL A 57 6.67 -9.07 -13.46
C VAL A 57 5.32 -9.66 -13.81
N ARG A 58 5.34 -10.47 -14.87
CA ARG A 58 4.27 -11.39 -15.20
C ARG A 58 4.87 -12.77 -15.33
N ILE A 59 4.27 -13.75 -14.66
CA ILE A 59 4.64 -15.17 -14.76
C ILE A 59 3.40 -16.00 -15.14
N ALA A 60 3.62 -17.18 -15.68
CA ALA A 60 2.60 -18.21 -15.82
C ALA A 60 3.18 -19.53 -15.32
N GLY A 61 2.39 -20.30 -14.57
CA GLY A 61 2.85 -21.56 -13.99
C GLY A 61 1.78 -22.27 -13.17
N VAL A 62 2.10 -23.47 -12.71
CA VAL A 62 1.23 -24.34 -11.91
C VAL A 62 1.37 -24.00 -10.43
N VAL A 63 0.26 -23.91 -9.71
CA VAL A 63 0.25 -23.80 -8.25
C VAL A 63 0.61 -25.15 -7.63
N ILE A 64 1.70 -25.21 -6.87
CA ILE A 64 2.19 -26.44 -6.23
C ILE A 64 1.97 -26.48 -4.71
N ALA A 65 1.69 -25.33 -4.09
CA ALA A 65 1.29 -25.24 -2.67
C ALA A 65 0.42 -24.01 -2.40
N VAL A 66 -0.49 -24.12 -1.43
CA VAL A 66 -1.38 -23.06 -0.96
C VAL A 66 -1.20 -22.88 0.55
N ASP A 67 -0.95 -21.64 0.95
CA ASP A 67 -0.69 -21.23 2.34
C ASP A 67 -1.66 -20.11 2.73
N GLU A 68 -2.76 -20.44 3.40
CA GLU A 68 -3.68 -19.44 3.95
C GLU A 68 -3.16 -18.88 5.29
N ARG A 69 -3.02 -17.55 5.38
CA ARG A 69 -2.59 -16.83 6.58
C ARG A 69 -3.54 -15.66 6.84
N GLU A 70 -3.50 -15.08 8.05
CA GLU A 70 -4.35 -13.93 8.37
C GLU A 70 -4.03 -12.74 7.43
N GLY A 71 -5.04 -12.24 6.73
CA GLY A 71 -4.93 -11.12 5.77
C GLY A 71 -4.16 -11.41 4.48
N LYS A 72 -3.65 -12.62 4.25
CA LYS A 72 -2.98 -12.98 2.98
C LYS A 72 -3.06 -14.48 2.65
N HIS A 73 -3.24 -14.79 1.38
CA HIS A 73 -2.97 -16.12 0.84
C HIS A 73 -1.60 -16.11 0.16
N ILE A 74 -0.87 -17.23 0.23
CA ILE A 74 0.42 -17.41 -0.44
C ILE A 74 0.31 -18.63 -1.35
N TYR A 75 0.62 -18.46 -2.62
CA TYR A 75 0.63 -19.53 -3.61
C TYR A 75 2.08 -19.78 -4.04
N THR A 76 2.58 -21.01 -3.89
CA THR A 76 3.87 -21.38 -4.47
C THR A 76 3.65 -21.85 -5.90
N VAL A 77 4.37 -21.25 -6.85
CA VAL A 77 4.17 -21.45 -8.29
C VAL A 77 5.44 -21.99 -8.94
N ASP A 78 5.28 -22.92 -9.87
CA ASP A 78 6.33 -23.49 -10.72
C ASP A 78 6.02 -23.22 -12.21
N ASP A 79 6.98 -22.64 -12.94
CA ASP A 79 6.90 -22.39 -14.39
C ASP A 79 7.78 -23.35 -15.21
N SER A 80 8.27 -24.42 -14.59
CA SER A 80 9.23 -25.39 -15.14
C SER A 80 10.56 -24.79 -15.59
N SER A 81 10.90 -23.56 -15.19
CA SER A 81 12.21 -22.95 -15.50
C SER A 81 13.37 -23.42 -14.61
N GLY A 82 13.09 -24.36 -13.70
CA GLY A 82 14.05 -24.89 -12.71
C GLY A 82 14.02 -24.15 -11.37
N ALA A 83 12.98 -23.35 -11.10
CA ALA A 83 12.80 -22.62 -9.86
C ALA A 83 11.32 -22.34 -9.57
N ILE A 84 10.99 -22.19 -8.28
CA ILE A 84 9.64 -21.88 -7.78
C ILE A 84 9.64 -20.53 -7.06
N ILE A 85 8.46 -19.89 -6.94
CA ILE A 85 8.33 -18.60 -6.23
C ILE A 85 7.02 -18.49 -5.44
N GLU A 86 7.10 -17.81 -4.31
CA GLU A 86 5.94 -17.43 -3.50
C GLU A 86 5.23 -16.23 -4.13
N CYS A 87 3.93 -16.36 -4.39
CA CYS A 87 3.03 -15.31 -4.82
C CYS A 87 2.10 -14.92 -3.68
N VAL A 88 2.27 -13.72 -3.14
CA VAL A 88 1.51 -13.18 -2.00
C VAL A 88 0.31 -12.38 -2.49
N VAL A 89 -0.88 -12.81 -2.07
CA VAL A 89 -2.18 -12.21 -2.38
C VAL A 89 -2.76 -11.67 -1.09
N VAL A 90 -2.82 -10.34 -0.94
CA VAL A 90 -3.50 -9.71 0.20
C VAL A 90 -5.00 -9.98 0.07
N VAL A 91 -5.64 -10.41 1.16
CA VAL A 91 -7.09 -10.67 1.19
C VAL A 91 -7.76 -9.82 2.26
N ALA A 92 -9.05 -9.51 2.07
CA ALA A 92 -9.83 -8.84 3.11
C ALA A 92 -9.87 -9.71 4.39
N PRO A 93 -9.81 -9.10 5.59
CA PRO A 93 -10.03 -9.83 6.84
C PRO A 93 -11.39 -10.55 6.82
N ARG A 94 -11.40 -11.86 7.11
CA ARG A 94 -12.65 -12.63 7.19
C ARG A 94 -13.44 -12.15 8.41
N LEU A 95 -14.55 -11.45 8.19
CA LEU A 95 -15.51 -11.11 9.24
C LEU A 95 -16.13 -12.41 9.77
N GLY A 96 -15.82 -12.76 11.02
CA GLY A 96 -16.25 -14.03 11.62
C GLY A 96 -17.78 -14.15 11.75
N PRO A 97 -18.33 -15.37 11.58
CA PRO A 97 -19.76 -15.63 11.77
C PRO A 97 -20.11 -15.56 13.26
N GLY A 98 -20.53 -14.39 13.73
CA GLY A 98 -20.94 -14.17 15.13
C GLY A 98 -21.07 -12.71 15.54
N THR A 99 -20.41 -11.78 14.86
CA THR A 99 -20.51 -10.34 15.15
C THR A 99 -21.76 -9.72 14.55
N THR A 100 -22.83 -9.63 15.35
CA THR A 100 -23.93 -8.70 15.06
C THR A 100 -23.37 -7.28 14.88
N ALA A 101 -23.78 -6.60 13.80
CA ALA A 101 -23.19 -5.35 13.37
C ALA A 101 -23.46 -4.19 14.35
N ARG A 102 -22.62 -4.06 15.38
CA ARG A 102 -22.50 -2.81 16.14
C ARG A 102 -21.84 -1.77 15.23
N LYS A 103 -22.54 -0.66 14.97
CA LYS A 103 -21.98 0.56 14.36
C LYS A 103 -20.91 1.15 15.29
N GLY A 104 -19.71 0.58 15.24
CA GLY A 104 -18.51 1.15 15.84
C GLY A 104 -17.79 2.01 14.80
N THR A 105 -17.79 3.32 14.99
CA THR A 105 -17.11 4.29 14.12
C THR A 105 -15.58 4.12 14.22
N THR A 106 -15.02 3.21 13.44
CA THR A 106 -13.58 3.08 13.26
C THR A 106 -13.16 3.91 12.05
N THR A 107 -12.75 5.16 12.30
CA THR A 107 -12.07 6.03 11.33
C THR A 107 -10.67 5.50 11.04
N SER A 108 -10.59 4.39 10.31
CA SER A 108 -9.39 4.02 9.58
C SER A 108 -9.25 4.96 8.38
N ASN A 109 -8.08 5.61 8.25
CA ASN A 109 -7.83 6.53 7.15
C ASN A 109 -7.78 5.76 5.83
N ALA A 110 -8.86 5.81 5.05
CA ALA A 110 -9.04 5.08 3.79
C ALA A 110 -8.14 5.57 2.62
N LYS A 111 -7.01 6.23 2.91
CA LYS A 111 -6.08 6.79 1.92
C LYS A 111 -4.83 5.94 1.70
N ASP A 112 -4.50 5.04 2.62
CA ASP A 112 -3.29 4.21 2.57
C ASP A 112 -3.57 2.71 2.34
N ALA A 113 -4.84 2.32 2.21
CA ALA A 113 -5.22 0.96 1.88
C ALA A 113 -4.82 0.63 0.43
N GLN A 114 -3.84 -0.25 0.26
CA GLN A 114 -3.51 -0.79 -1.06
C GLN A 114 -4.72 -1.54 -1.62
N PRO A 115 -5.07 -1.36 -2.91
CA PRO A 115 -6.20 -2.06 -3.51
C PRO A 115 -5.97 -3.57 -3.46
N LEU A 116 -7.04 -4.32 -3.16
CA LEU A 116 -6.98 -5.78 -3.17
C LEU A 116 -6.70 -6.29 -4.60
N PRO A 117 -5.88 -7.34 -4.75
CA PRO A 117 -5.59 -7.95 -6.04
C PRO A 117 -6.85 -8.51 -6.69
N VAL A 118 -6.93 -8.41 -8.02
CA VAL A 118 -8.03 -8.98 -8.81
C VAL A 118 -7.74 -10.45 -9.08
N VAL A 119 -8.55 -11.34 -8.51
CA VAL A 119 -8.52 -12.78 -8.77
C VAL A 119 -9.85 -13.17 -9.43
N ASP A 120 -9.80 -13.99 -10.48
CA ASP A 120 -10.96 -14.35 -11.30
C ASP A 120 -11.81 -15.49 -10.72
N ALA A 121 -11.17 -16.48 -10.10
CA ALA A 121 -11.80 -17.62 -9.44
C ALA A 121 -10.96 -18.10 -8.23
N PRO A 122 -11.53 -18.90 -7.31
CA PRO A 122 -10.74 -19.57 -6.26
C PRO A 122 -9.57 -20.37 -6.85
N ILE A 123 -8.40 -20.27 -6.22
CA ILE A 123 -7.16 -20.91 -6.66
C ILE A 123 -6.88 -22.12 -5.78
N ASP A 124 -6.53 -23.26 -6.38
CA ASP A 124 -6.13 -24.48 -5.69
C ASP A 124 -4.86 -25.09 -6.33
N ILE A 125 -4.28 -26.10 -5.70
CA ILE A 125 -3.12 -26.85 -6.18
C ILE A 125 -3.45 -27.52 -7.52
N GLY A 126 -2.52 -27.46 -8.47
CA GLY A 126 -2.67 -27.98 -9.83
C GLY A 126 -3.30 -26.98 -10.82
N HIS A 127 -3.83 -25.84 -10.36
CA HIS A 127 -4.29 -24.80 -11.27
C HIS A 127 -3.10 -24.13 -11.98
N THR A 128 -3.21 -23.95 -13.30
CA THR A 128 -2.27 -23.13 -14.07
C THR A 128 -2.77 -21.69 -14.09
N ILE A 129 -1.93 -20.73 -13.70
CA ILE A 129 -2.32 -19.33 -13.51
C ILE A 129 -1.33 -18.35 -14.14
N ASP A 130 -1.85 -17.25 -14.69
CA ASP A 130 -1.14 -16.05 -15.12
C ASP A 130 -1.22 -15.00 -14.02
N ILE A 131 -0.05 -14.64 -13.47
CA ILE A 131 0.09 -13.69 -12.37
C ILE A 131 0.76 -12.43 -12.89
N LYS A 132 0.16 -11.27 -12.61
CA LYS A 132 0.79 -9.95 -12.64
C LYS A 132 1.05 -9.48 -11.23
N GLY A 133 2.28 -9.06 -10.92
CA GLY A 133 2.61 -8.53 -9.60
C GLY A 133 3.89 -7.72 -9.54
N SER A 134 4.07 -7.02 -8.42
CA SER A 134 5.33 -6.39 -8.07
C SER A 134 6.27 -7.41 -7.43
N LEU A 135 7.56 -7.32 -7.73
CA LEU A 135 8.58 -8.01 -6.94
C LEU A 135 8.61 -7.41 -5.52
N SER A 136 8.99 -8.22 -4.54
CA SER A 136 9.39 -7.77 -3.20
C SER A 136 10.33 -8.80 -2.57
N THR A 137 11.02 -8.42 -1.48
CA THR A 137 11.88 -9.33 -0.71
C THR A 137 11.33 -9.50 0.71
N TRP A 138 11.29 -10.74 1.19
CA TRP A 138 10.93 -11.11 2.56
C TRP A 138 11.94 -12.14 3.08
N TRP A 139 12.67 -11.80 4.15
CA TRP A 139 13.79 -12.60 4.69
C TRP A 139 14.74 -13.11 3.59
N GLU A 140 15.26 -12.16 2.79
CA GLU A 140 16.20 -12.39 1.68
C GLU A 140 15.66 -13.22 0.50
N LYS A 141 14.49 -13.85 0.62
CA LYS A 141 13.79 -14.50 -0.49
C LYS A 141 12.99 -13.50 -1.31
N ARG A 142 12.99 -13.68 -2.64
CA ARG A 142 12.09 -12.95 -3.54
C ARG A 142 10.72 -13.59 -3.59
N GLN A 143 9.70 -12.75 -3.58
CA GLN A 143 8.29 -13.11 -3.72
C GLN A 143 7.59 -12.12 -4.66
N ILE A 144 6.47 -12.51 -5.24
CA ILE A 144 5.62 -11.65 -6.07
C ILE A 144 4.44 -11.18 -5.23
N ARG A 145 4.27 -9.88 -5.02
CA ARG A 145 3.02 -9.30 -4.52
C ARG A 145 2.06 -9.18 -5.69
N ALA A 146 1.03 -10.02 -5.74
CA ALA A 146 0.06 -10.03 -6.82
C ALA A 146 -0.73 -8.71 -6.91
N GLU A 147 -1.05 -8.31 -8.13
CA GLU A 147 -2.06 -7.29 -8.44
C GLU A 147 -3.22 -7.88 -9.25
N LYS A 148 -2.93 -8.88 -10.10
CA LYS A 148 -3.96 -9.64 -10.82
C LYS A 148 -3.53 -11.08 -11.03
N ILE A 149 -4.46 -12.02 -10.84
CA ILE A 149 -4.32 -13.44 -11.20
C ILE A 149 -5.47 -13.82 -12.14
N VAL A 150 -5.17 -14.64 -13.16
CA VAL A 150 -6.14 -15.22 -14.09
C VAL A 150 -5.80 -16.68 -14.33
N HIS A 151 -6.79 -17.56 -14.40
CA HIS A 151 -6.57 -18.96 -14.74
C HIS A 151 -6.23 -19.12 -16.23
N LEU A 152 -5.26 -19.99 -16.53
CA LEU A 152 -5.00 -20.46 -17.89
C LEU A 152 -5.74 -21.79 -18.09
N HIS A 153 -6.58 -21.84 -19.11
CA HIS A 153 -7.50 -22.96 -19.37
C HIS A 153 -7.10 -23.82 -20.57
N SER A 154 -6.00 -23.48 -21.25
CA SER A 154 -5.44 -24.32 -22.32
C SER A 154 -3.93 -24.15 -22.46
N THR A 155 -3.26 -25.20 -22.92
CA THR A 155 -1.82 -25.19 -23.23
C THR A 155 -1.45 -24.21 -24.34
N GLU A 156 -2.40 -23.85 -25.22
CA GLU A 156 -2.21 -22.75 -26.17
C GLU A 156 -1.93 -21.41 -25.46
N GLN A 157 -2.64 -21.12 -24.36
CA GLN A 157 -2.42 -19.90 -23.59
C GLN A 157 -1.04 -19.90 -22.89
N GLU A 158 -0.57 -21.06 -22.44
CA GLU A 158 0.79 -21.25 -21.90
C GLU A 158 1.86 -21.03 -22.97
N VAL A 159 1.69 -21.61 -24.17
CA VAL A 159 2.61 -21.42 -25.31
C VAL A 159 2.66 -19.95 -25.75
N LEU A 160 1.50 -19.28 -25.84
CA LEU A 160 1.40 -17.84 -26.12
C LEU A 160 1.99 -16.98 -24.98
N PHE A 161 2.18 -17.53 -23.78
CA PHE A 161 2.90 -16.88 -22.70
C PHE A 161 4.41 -17.05 -22.89
N TRP A 162 4.88 -18.28 -23.13
CA TRP A 162 6.29 -18.60 -23.37
C TRP A 162 6.87 -17.88 -24.60
N GLU A 163 6.07 -17.65 -25.64
CA GLU A 163 6.45 -16.80 -26.76
C GLU A 163 6.80 -15.37 -26.28
N LYS A 164 5.93 -14.75 -25.45
CA LYS A 164 6.16 -13.39 -24.91
C LYS A 164 7.38 -13.31 -24.00
N VAL A 165 7.63 -14.37 -23.21
CA VAL A 165 8.86 -14.51 -22.41
C VAL A 165 10.10 -14.55 -23.32
N THR A 166 10.04 -15.37 -24.37
CA THR A 166 11.13 -15.54 -25.35
C THR A 166 11.41 -14.24 -26.11
N LEU A 167 10.37 -13.54 -26.56
CA LEU A 167 10.46 -12.23 -27.21
C LEU A 167 11.12 -11.20 -26.28
N LEU A 168 10.64 -11.05 -25.04
CA LEU A 168 11.22 -10.09 -24.09
C LEU A 168 12.70 -10.40 -23.80
N ARG A 169 13.06 -11.69 -23.63
CA ARG A 169 14.44 -12.11 -23.41
C ARG A 169 15.33 -11.80 -24.62
N ARG A 170 14.91 -12.20 -25.83
CA ARG A 170 15.66 -12.04 -27.09
C ARG A 170 15.82 -10.58 -27.49
N GLU A 171 14.80 -9.76 -27.30
CA GLU A 171 14.77 -8.41 -27.87
C GLU A 171 15.29 -7.37 -26.89
N VAL A 172 15.02 -7.54 -25.59
CA VAL A 172 15.31 -6.57 -24.53
C VAL A 172 16.37 -7.09 -23.54
N LEU A 173 16.08 -8.17 -22.80
CA LEU A 173 16.87 -8.51 -21.60
C LEU A 173 18.29 -9.04 -21.92
N SER A 174 18.46 -9.71 -23.07
CA SER A 174 19.77 -10.21 -23.53
C SER A 174 20.77 -9.11 -23.95
N LYS A 175 20.34 -7.85 -23.99
CA LYS A 175 21.16 -6.71 -24.42
C LYS A 175 21.24 -5.67 -23.29
N PRO A 176 22.39 -5.03 -23.03
CA PRO A 176 22.45 -3.91 -22.11
C PRO A 176 21.50 -2.78 -22.53
N TRP A 177 20.79 -2.18 -21.56
CA TRP A 177 20.07 -0.93 -21.77
C TRP A 177 21.07 0.20 -21.98
N VAL A 178 20.89 1.03 -23.01
CA VAL A 178 21.76 2.16 -23.31
C VAL A 178 20.92 3.42 -23.54
N LEU A 179 21.26 4.48 -22.82
CA LEU A 179 20.77 5.85 -23.03
C LEU A 179 21.89 6.75 -23.53
N GLY A 180 21.58 7.62 -24.48
CA GLY A 180 22.48 8.63 -25.01
C GLY A 180 22.83 9.69 -23.96
N ARG A 181 24.06 10.23 -24.03
CA ARG A 181 24.53 11.28 -23.10
C ARG A 181 23.61 12.51 -23.06
N ARG A 182 22.93 12.84 -24.18
CA ARG A 182 21.94 13.93 -24.26
C ARG A 182 20.68 13.63 -23.44
N GLU A 183 20.20 12.39 -23.47
CA GLU A 183 19.00 11.96 -22.73
C GLU A 183 19.26 11.97 -21.23
N VAL A 184 20.40 11.40 -20.78
CA VAL A 184 20.78 11.41 -19.36
C VAL A 184 20.91 12.84 -18.83
N ARG A 185 21.48 13.77 -19.62
CA ARG A 185 21.54 15.20 -19.28
C ARG A 185 20.14 15.86 -19.24
N ARG A 186 19.23 15.48 -20.14
CA ARG A 186 17.83 15.94 -20.15
C ARG A 186 17.11 15.51 -18.87
N CYS A 187 17.08 14.21 -18.58
CA CYS A 187 16.41 13.66 -17.40
C CYS A 187 16.98 14.24 -16.10
N ARG A 188 18.29 14.49 -16.03
CA ARG A 188 18.92 15.17 -14.89
C ARG A 188 18.36 16.58 -14.69
N ARG A 189 18.36 17.43 -15.73
CA ARG A 189 17.85 18.81 -15.62
C ARG A 189 16.35 18.85 -15.26
N GLU A 190 15.57 17.93 -15.82
CA GLU A 190 14.14 17.79 -15.53
C GLU A 190 13.89 17.38 -14.07
N TYR A 191 14.70 16.44 -13.55
CA TYR A 191 14.68 16.02 -12.16
C TYR A 191 15.09 17.17 -11.22
N GLU A 192 16.25 17.80 -11.44
CA GLU A 192 16.77 18.90 -10.63
C GLU A 192 15.81 20.09 -10.60
N GLY A 193 15.29 20.52 -11.75
CA GLY A 193 14.31 21.60 -11.85
C GLY A 193 12.96 21.26 -11.20
N SER A 194 12.51 20.00 -11.27
CA SER A 194 11.28 19.56 -10.62
C SER A 194 11.45 19.37 -9.11
N HIS A 195 12.61 18.91 -8.66
CA HIS A 195 12.96 18.76 -7.26
C HIS A 195 13.07 20.14 -6.59
N SER A 196 13.79 21.09 -7.21
CA SER A 196 13.88 22.48 -6.76
C SER A 196 12.48 23.13 -6.62
N ARG A 197 11.62 23.01 -7.64
CA ARG A 197 10.22 23.50 -7.58
C ARG A 197 9.40 22.85 -6.46
N ARG A 198 9.61 21.56 -6.16
CA ARG A 198 8.94 20.89 -5.03
C ARG A 198 9.44 21.41 -3.69
N LEU A 199 10.76 21.61 -3.52
CA LEU A 199 11.34 22.16 -2.30
C LEU A 199 10.87 23.60 -2.03
N THR A 200 10.83 24.46 -3.04
CA THR A 200 10.30 25.83 -2.89
C THR A 200 8.83 25.81 -2.46
N LYS A 201 7.98 25.04 -3.17
CA LYS A 201 6.57 24.88 -2.81
C LYS A 201 6.37 24.35 -1.38
N ALA A 202 7.17 23.38 -0.95
CA ALA A 202 7.11 22.83 0.41
C ALA A 202 7.53 23.85 1.49
N ARG A 203 8.50 24.73 1.20
CA ARG A 203 8.91 25.83 2.09
C ARG A 203 7.83 26.91 2.18
N ASP A 204 7.19 27.24 1.06
CA ASP A 204 6.14 28.24 1.02
C ASP A 204 4.83 27.74 1.66
N SER A 205 4.48 26.46 1.51
CA SER A 205 3.37 25.86 2.25
C SER A 205 3.66 25.81 3.75
N PHE A 206 4.89 25.46 4.16
CA PHE A 206 5.27 25.45 5.58
C PHE A 206 5.17 26.84 6.22
N LYS A 207 5.64 27.90 5.55
CA LYS A 207 5.45 29.28 6.00
C LYS A 207 3.97 29.67 6.11
N THR A 208 3.16 29.23 5.14
CA THR A 208 1.71 29.54 5.11
C THR A 208 0.98 28.89 6.27
N ASP A 209 1.26 27.61 6.56
CA ASP A 209 0.63 26.91 7.68
C ASP A 209 1.15 27.39 9.03
N GLN A 210 2.44 27.75 9.15
CA GLN A 210 2.97 28.41 10.34
C GLN A 210 2.27 29.75 10.60
N GLY A 211 2.10 30.59 9.56
CA GLY A 211 1.36 31.85 9.66
C GLY A 211 -0.09 31.65 10.12
N ARG A 212 -0.79 30.63 9.62
CA ARG A 212 -2.14 30.26 10.08
C ARG A 212 -2.17 29.85 11.56
N ILE A 213 -1.20 29.04 12.00
CA ILE A 213 -1.07 28.61 13.40
C ILE A 213 -0.84 29.82 14.31
N ASP A 214 0.01 30.76 13.90
CA ASP A 214 0.35 31.93 14.69
C ASP A 214 -0.79 32.95 14.74
N THR A 215 -1.55 33.13 13.65
CA THR A 215 -2.81 33.90 13.67
C THR A 215 -3.85 33.27 14.60
N ALA A 216 -4.08 31.95 14.50
CA ALA A 216 -5.02 31.26 15.38
C ALA A 216 -4.65 31.36 16.87
N LYS A 217 -3.35 31.32 17.20
CA LYS A 217 -2.85 31.58 18.56
C LYS A 217 -3.08 33.02 19.01
N ALA A 218 -2.88 34.00 18.13
CA ALA A 218 -3.11 35.41 18.44
C ALA A 218 -4.60 35.70 18.73
N ASP A 219 -5.51 35.13 17.93
CA ASP A 219 -6.96 35.25 18.14
C ASP A 219 -7.38 34.61 19.47
N LEU A 220 -6.91 33.39 19.77
CA LEU A 220 -7.13 32.72 21.06
C LEU A 220 -6.58 33.52 22.26
N GLY A 221 -5.46 34.22 22.09
CA GLY A 221 -4.90 35.12 23.09
C GLY A 221 -5.77 36.36 23.33
N ARG A 222 -6.26 36.97 22.25
CA ARG A 222 -7.13 38.15 22.29
C ARG A 222 -8.47 37.86 22.98
N SER A 223 -9.09 36.72 22.67
CA SER A 223 -10.33 36.28 23.34
C SER A 223 -10.15 36.05 24.85
N LYS A 224 -8.96 35.64 25.30
CA LYS A 224 -8.67 35.50 26.74
C LYS A 224 -8.46 36.85 27.43
N ALA A 225 -7.77 37.80 26.78
CA ALA A 225 -7.52 39.12 27.35
C ALA A 225 -8.79 39.97 27.52
N GLN A 226 -9.81 39.78 26.66
CA GLN A 226 -11.11 40.44 26.80
C GLN A 226 -11.96 39.87 27.96
N GLY A 227 -11.61 38.72 28.53
CA GLY A 227 -12.31 38.11 29.67
C GLY A 227 -11.77 38.49 31.05
N SER A 228 -10.70 39.28 31.14
CA SER A 228 -9.99 39.56 32.41
C SER A 228 -10.13 41.00 32.93
N HIS A 229 -11.04 41.80 32.38
CA HIS A 229 -11.18 43.22 32.71
C HIS A 229 -12.56 43.59 33.28
N GLU A 230 -13.06 42.80 34.25
CA GLU A 230 -14.12 43.27 35.14
C GLU A 230 -13.90 42.85 36.60
N GLY A 231 -13.77 43.86 37.46
CA GLY A 231 -13.63 43.74 38.91
C GLY A 231 -13.39 45.13 39.51
N LYS A 232 -13.92 45.49 40.68
CA LYS A 232 -14.83 44.80 41.61
C LYS A 232 -15.60 45.86 42.42
N ALA A 233 -16.78 45.51 42.93
CA ALA A 233 -17.38 46.19 44.08
C ALA A 233 -18.04 45.18 45.04
N LEU A 234 -17.76 45.34 46.33
CA LEU A 234 -18.29 44.67 47.53
C LEU A 234 -18.23 45.74 48.65
N PRO A 235 -18.94 45.65 49.82
CA PRO A 235 -19.50 44.44 50.45
C PRO A 235 -20.87 44.58 51.18
N ARG A 236 -21.51 43.46 51.59
CA ARG A 236 -21.75 43.11 53.02
C ARG A 236 -22.48 41.76 53.23
N SER A 237 -22.22 41.16 54.39
CA SER A 237 -22.79 39.94 55.02
C SER A 237 -24.30 40.05 55.31
N TYR A 238 -25.11 38.98 55.42
CA TYR A 238 -24.93 37.63 56.00
C TYR A 238 -25.62 36.54 55.10
N SER A 239 -25.66 35.21 55.38
CA SER A 239 -25.42 34.44 56.62
C SER A 239 -24.83 33.01 56.41
N ARG A 240 -24.96 32.18 57.46
CA ARG A 240 -24.59 30.76 57.71
C ARG A 240 -25.66 29.77 57.17
N GLU A 241 -25.49 28.44 57.08
CA GLU A 241 -24.69 27.41 57.80
C GLU A 241 -24.15 26.32 56.83
N THR A 242 -22.90 25.82 56.92
CA THR A 242 -22.45 24.57 57.60
C THR A 242 -23.45 23.40 57.61
N GLY A 243 -23.13 22.13 57.31
CA GLY A 243 -21.89 21.49 56.84
C GLY A 243 -21.98 19.95 56.93
N LEU A 244 -21.22 19.23 56.07
CA LEU A 244 -20.89 17.78 56.09
C LEU A 244 -21.98 16.67 56.14
N GLU A 245 -21.80 15.72 55.21
CA GLU A 245 -21.85 14.23 55.39
C GLU A 245 -23.09 13.34 55.08
N ARG A 246 -22.75 12.23 54.36
CA ARG A 246 -23.25 10.82 54.42
C ARG A 246 -24.52 10.34 53.67
N LYS A 247 -24.23 9.51 52.65
CA LYS A 247 -24.72 8.12 52.38
C LYS A 247 -26.23 7.77 52.35
N ALA A 248 -26.60 7.13 51.22
CA ALA A 248 -27.55 5.99 51.07
C ALA A 248 -29.07 6.31 51.31
N THR A 249 -30.08 5.53 50.86
CA THR A 249 -30.13 4.17 50.27
C THR A 249 -31.38 3.98 49.37
N LYS A 250 -31.38 2.96 48.50
CA LYS A 250 -32.51 2.09 48.01
C LYS A 250 -33.99 2.59 48.13
N ARG A 251 -34.75 2.64 47.03
CA ARG A 251 -35.60 1.57 46.42
C ARG A 251 -37.08 1.66 46.89
N VAL A 252 -38.10 1.60 46.03
CA VAL A 252 -39.07 0.47 45.83
C VAL A 252 -40.22 1.01 44.93
N MET A 253 -40.39 0.51 43.69
CA MET A 253 -41.42 -0.41 43.14
C MET A 253 -42.76 0.19 42.65
N GLY A 254 -43.36 -0.49 41.65
CA GLY A 254 -44.62 -0.18 40.95
C GLY A 254 -44.41 -0.33 39.43
N LEU A 255 -44.56 -1.48 38.75
CA LEU A 255 -45.75 -2.36 38.57
C LEU A 255 -46.99 -1.57 38.08
N MET A 256 -47.69 -1.90 36.98
CA MET A 256 -47.45 -2.94 35.94
C MET A 256 -48.18 -2.54 34.59
N PRO A 257 -48.77 -3.39 33.71
CA PRO A 257 -48.49 -3.37 32.26
C PRO A 257 -49.70 -2.94 31.37
N VAL A 258 -49.86 -3.60 30.19
CA VAL A 258 -50.97 -3.56 29.19
C VAL A 258 -50.67 -2.66 27.96
N ALA A 259 -50.96 -3.03 26.69
CA ALA A 259 -51.00 -4.33 25.98
C ALA A 259 -51.16 -4.06 24.46
N ALA A 260 -50.76 -5.04 23.62
CA ALA A 260 -51.25 -5.30 22.23
C ALA A 260 -51.18 -4.16 21.17
N ARG A 261 -50.75 -4.40 19.93
CA ARG A 261 -51.34 -5.33 18.96
C ARG A 261 -50.42 -5.62 17.76
N ASN A 262 -50.63 -6.79 17.15
CA ASN A 262 -50.08 -7.17 15.85
C ASN A 262 -50.52 -6.20 14.73
N LYS A 263 -49.69 -6.10 13.68
CA LYS A 263 -50.17 -6.21 12.28
C LYS A 263 -49.11 -6.81 11.37
N THR A 264 -49.52 -7.88 10.69
CA THR A 264 -48.85 -8.57 9.58
C THR A 264 -49.13 -7.85 8.25
N LEU A 265 -48.56 -8.42 7.17
CA LEU A 265 -48.70 -8.08 5.73
C LEU A 265 -47.74 -6.97 5.25
N GLY A 266 -47.02 -7.15 4.14
CA GLY A 266 -46.91 -8.35 3.29
C GLY A 266 -46.24 -8.06 1.94
N LEU A 267 -45.72 -9.13 1.31
CA LEU A 267 -45.02 -9.18 0.01
C LEU A 267 -43.63 -8.50 0.00
#